data_AF-A0A935JEP2-F1
#
_entry.id   AF-A0A935JEP2-F1
#
_cell.length_a   1.000
_cell.length_b   1.000
_cell.length_c   1.000
_cell.angle_alpha   90.00
_cell.angle_beta   90.00
_cell.angle_gamma   90.00
#
_symmetry.space_group_name_H-M   'P 1'
#
loop_
_entity.id
_entity.type
_entity.pdbx_description
1 polymer ?
#
loop_
_entity_poly.entity_id
_entity_poly.type
_entity_poly.pdbx_seq_one_letter_code
_entity_poly.pdbx_strand_id
1 'polypeptide(L)'
;MKHLILAFILFAFISIESFAISTKEATNSSLSKPYKKVDITYQTSNGYTIHIVGELTHNWSFTTWTFSGNVTITGNGTNINFPVSTNMGLRISGDGKVATEVVWSTDDIKANDILNSEESVKIFLEYININS
;
A
#
# COMPACT_ATOMS: atom_id res chain seq x y z
N MET A 1 33.26 80.16 -14.93
CA MET A 1 33.02 78.73 -15.24
C MET A 1 32.18 78.17 -14.10
N LYS A 2 30.87 78.12 -14.32
CA LYS A 2 30.14 76.92 -14.76
C LYS A 2 29.86 75.99 -13.58
N HIS A 3 28.64 76.14 -13.07
CA HIS A 3 27.76 75.08 -12.61
C HIS A 3 28.40 73.68 -12.68
N LEU A 4 28.75 73.12 -11.52
CA LEU A 4 28.73 71.67 -11.32
C LEU A 4 27.82 71.36 -10.12
N ILE A 5 26.67 72.03 -10.11
CA ILE A 5 25.44 71.46 -9.58
C ILE A 5 25.12 70.26 -10.47
N LEU A 6 24.61 69.20 -9.84
CA LEU A 6 23.95 68.05 -10.46
C LEU A 6 24.87 67.13 -11.28
N ALA A 7 25.05 65.93 -10.73
CA ALA A 7 25.06 64.64 -11.44
C ALA A 7 26.16 63.69 -10.94
N PHE A 8 26.25 63.47 -9.62
CA PHE A 8 26.73 62.17 -9.13
C PHE A 8 25.86 61.63 -7.97
N ILE A 9 24.63 62.14 -7.87
CA ILE A 9 23.50 61.40 -7.29
C ILE A 9 22.95 60.51 -8.42
N LEU A 10 23.72 59.52 -8.88
CA LEU A 10 23.16 58.44 -9.70
C LEU A 10 24.11 57.26 -9.91
N PHE A 11 24.92 56.84 -8.93
CA PHE A 11 25.49 55.49 -8.98
C PHE A 11 25.56 54.85 -7.60
N ALA A 12 24.50 55.06 -6.81
CA ALA A 12 24.08 54.11 -5.80
C ALA A 12 23.27 52.98 -6.48
N PHE A 13 23.82 52.37 -7.53
CA PHE A 13 23.42 51.02 -7.91
C PHE A 13 24.22 50.08 -7.01
N ILE A 14 23.79 50.05 -5.75
CA ILE A 14 24.02 48.92 -4.88
C ILE A 14 23.33 47.76 -5.60
N SER A 15 24.10 46.98 -6.34
CA SER A 15 23.70 45.65 -6.77
C SER A 15 23.61 44.79 -5.50
N ILE A 16 22.47 44.92 -4.80
CA ILE A 16 21.95 43.84 -3.98
C ILE A 16 21.63 42.76 -5.00
N GLU A 17 22.58 41.83 -5.19
CA GLU A 17 22.22 40.53 -5.72
C GLU A 17 21.13 40.00 -4.79
N SER A 18 19.90 40.07 -5.30
CA SER A 18 18.77 39.43 -4.68
C SER A 18 19.09 37.95 -4.77
N PHE A 19 19.68 37.40 -3.71
CA PHE A 19 19.77 35.96 -3.53
C PHE A 19 18.32 35.51 -3.35
N ALA A 20 17.65 35.31 -4.48
CA ALA A 20 16.39 34.61 -4.54
C ALA A 20 16.72 33.20 -4.04
N ILE A 21 16.50 32.99 -2.75
CA ILE A 21 16.31 31.66 -2.21
C ILE A 21 15.11 31.13 -3.00
N SER A 22 15.40 30.39 -4.05
CA SER A 22 14.45 29.45 -4.61
C SER A 22 14.18 28.49 -3.46
N THR A 23 13.15 28.78 -2.69
CA THR A 23 12.40 27.73 -2.02
C THR A 23 11.91 26.87 -3.16
N LYS A 24 12.74 25.89 -3.57
CA LYS A 24 12.21 24.67 -4.15
C LYS A 24 11.12 24.30 -3.18
N GLU A 25 9.87 24.49 -3.58
CA GLU A 25 8.76 23.89 -2.89
C GLU A 25 9.24 22.48 -2.61
N ALA A 26 9.39 22.13 -1.34
CA ALA A 26 9.42 20.75 -0.97
C ALA A 26 8.08 20.27 -1.50
N THR A 27 8.11 19.68 -2.71
CA THR A 27 7.04 18.83 -3.17
C THR A 27 6.92 17.87 -2.02
N ASN A 28 5.90 18.09 -1.20
CA ASN A 28 5.43 17.11 -0.26
C ASN A 28 5.04 15.96 -1.17
N SER A 29 6.02 15.12 -1.49
CA SER A 29 5.82 13.74 -1.85
C SER A 29 5.04 13.22 -0.67
N SER A 30 3.71 13.32 -0.76
CA SER A 30 2.85 12.59 0.13
C SER A 30 3.23 11.16 -0.17
N LEU A 31 4.10 10.64 0.68
CA LEU A 31 4.48 9.26 0.72
C LEU A 31 3.13 8.55 0.84
N SER A 32 2.62 8.05 -0.30
CA SER A 32 1.32 7.40 -0.38
C SER A 32 1.52 5.99 0.14
N LYS A 33 0.77 5.63 1.18
CA LYS A 33 0.83 4.29 1.76
C LYS A 33 0.76 3.23 0.64
N PRO A 34 1.58 2.17 0.67
CA PRO A 34 1.53 1.12 -0.32
C PRO A 34 0.13 0.52 -0.27
N TYR A 35 -0.52 0.56 -1.42
CA TYR A 35 -1.88 0.14 -1.61
C TYR A 35 -1.91 -0.80 -2.80
N LYS A 36 -2.62 -1.92 -2.65
CA LYS A 36 -2.79 -2.91 -3.70
C LYS A 36 -4.22 -3.39 -3.73
N LYS A 37 -4.85 -3.30 -4.91
CA LYS A 37 -6.09 -4.01 -5.18
C LYS A 37 -5.78 -5.49 -5.34
N VAL A 38 -6.58 -6.30 -4.69
CA VAL A 38 -6.55 -7.76 -4.79
C VAL A 38 -7.80 -8.18 -5.54
N ASP A 39 -7.60 -8.93 -6.61
CA ASP A 39 -8.62 -9.69 -7.31
C ASP A 39 -7.92 -10.93 -7.85
N ILE A 40 -8.06 -12.04 -7.13
CA ILE A 40 -7.40 -13.30 -7.46
C ILE A 40 -8.40 -14.44 -7.37
N THR A 41 -8.45 -15.23 -8.44
CA THR A 41 -9.16 -16.51 -8.47
C THR A 41 -8.17 -17.63 -8.72
N TYR A 42 -8.22 -18.69 -7.92
CA TYR A 42 -7.40 -19.89 -8.13
C TYR A 42 -8.15 -21.15 -7.72
N GLN A 43 -7.71 -22.27 -8.26
CA GLN A 43 -8.21 -23.60 -7.92
C GLN A 43 -7.15 -24.34 -7.09
N THR A 44 -7.58 -24.96 -6.00
CA THR A 44 -6.73 -25.82 -5.19
C THR A 44 -6.72 -27.24 -5.73
N SER A 45 -5.64 -27.96 -5.50
CA SER A 45 -5.50 -29.39 -5.81
C SER A 45 -6.63 -30.26 -5.24
N ASN A 46 -7.22 -29.82 -4.12
CA ASN A 46 -8.33 -30.49 -3.47
C ASN A 46 -9.70 -30.18 -4.11
N GLY A 47 -9.78 -29.40 -5.19
CA GLY A 47 -11.02 -29.17 -5.94
C GLY A 47 -11.86 -27.98 -5.47
N TYR A 48 -11.28 -27.06 -4.69
CA TYR A 48 -11.93 -25.79 -4.34
C TYR A 48 -11.52 -24.68 -5.30
N THR A 49 -12.46 -23.82 -5.68
CA THR A 49 -12.18 -22.54 -6.32
C THR A 49 -12.31 -21.44 -5.28
N ILE A 50 -11.25 -20.66 -5.10
CA ILE A 50 -11.16 -19.56 -4.15
C ILE A 50 -11.06 -18.25 -4.93
N HIS A 51 -11.94 -17.30 -4.62
CA HIS A 51 -11.94 -15.94 -5.18
C HIS A 51 -11.82 -14.94 -4.04
N ILE A 52 -10.81 -14.09 -4.11
CA ILE A 52 -10.52 -13.08 -3.09
C ILE A 52 -10.49 -11.72 -3.77
N VAL A 53 -11.34 -10.81 -3.31
CA VAL A 53 -11.41 -9.44 -3.82
C VAL A 53 -11.30 -8.47 -2.66
N GLY A 54 -10.45 -7.46 -2.77
CA GLY A 54 -10.33 -6.45 -1.73
C GLY A 54 -9.15 -5.50 -1.92
N GLU A 55 -8.79 -4.87 -0.83
CA GLU A 55 -7.76 -3.85 -0.77
C GLU A 55 -6.78 -4.18 0.34
N LEU A 56 -5.51 -4.25 -0.02
CA LEU A 56 -4.38 -4.43 0.88
C LEU A 56 -3.69 -3.08 1.08
N THR A 57 -3.62 -2.62 2.32
CA THR A 57 -2.96 -1.37 2.71
C THR A 57 -1.83 -1.66 3.67
N HIS A 58 -0.64 -1.11 3.42
CA HIS A 58 0.50 -1.22 4.33
C HIS A 58 0.66 0.05 5.16
N ASN A 59 0.82 -0.12 6.47
CA ASN A 59 1.16 0.97 7.37
C ASN A 59 2.67 0.97 7.63
N TRP A 60 3.39 1.86 6.95
CA TRP A 60 4.84 1.98 7.02
C TRP A 60 5.41 2.14 8.43
N SER A 61 4.65 2.69 9.37
CA SER A 61 5.11 2.92 10.73
C SER A 61 5.12 1.67 11.61
N PHE A 62 4.47 0.57 11.19
CA PHE A 62 4.21 -0.57 12.09
C PHE A 62 4.45 -1.95 11.46
N THR A 63 4.99 -2.03 10.24
CA THR A 63 5.10 -3.30 9.46
C THR A 63 3.77 -4.07 9.37
N THR A 64 2.65 -3.39 9.64
CA THR A 64 1.31 -3.98 9.67
C THR A 64 0.65 -3.80 8.33
N TRP A 65 0.05 -4.89 7.86
CA TRP A 65 -0.81 -4.89 6.68
C TRP A 65 -2.26 -5.00 7.13
N THR A 66 -3.14 -4.31 6.43
CA THR A 66 -4.59 -4.40 6.64
C THR A 66 -5.23 -4.79 5.33
N PHE A 67 -6.12 -5.77 5.38
CA PHE A 67 -6.92 -6.18 4.24
C PHE A 67 -8.40 -5.95 4.53
N SER A 68 -9.12 -5.41 3.56
CA SER A 68 -10.58 -5.31 3.58
C SER A 68 -11.12 -5.80 2.26
N GLY A 69 -12.09 -6.71 2.29
CA GLY A 69 -12.56 -7.38 1.08
C GLY A 69 -13.55 -8.50 1.37
N ASN A 70 -13.79 -9.35 0.37
CA ASN A 70 -14.59 -10.55 0.46
C ASN A 70 -13.79 -11.76 -0.02
N VAL A 71 -14.11 -12.92 0.56
CA VAL A 71 -13.61 -14.23 0.13
C VAL A 71 -14.79 -15.11 -0.23
N THR A 72 -14.72 -15.74 -1.40
CA THR A 72 -15.67 -16.75 -1.85
C THR A 72 -14.93 -18.07 -2.09
N ILE A 73 -15.45 -19.16 -1.53
CA ILE A 73 -14.93 -20.52 -1.69
C ILE A 73 -16.05 -21.40 -2.25
N THR A 74 -15.81 -22.02 -3.40
CA THR A 74 -16.74 -22.95 -4.03
C THR A 74 -16.07 -24.27 -4.37
N GLY A 75 -16.84 -25.33 -4.63
CA GLY A 75 -16.32 -26.65 -5.00
C GLY A 75 -16.55 -27.70 -3.92
N ASN A 76 -16.50 -28.99 -4.28
CA ASN A 76 -16.79 -30.13 -3.39
C ASN A 76 -18.07 -29.96 -2.54
N GLY A 77 -19.16 -29.51 -3.17
CA GLY A 77 -20.43 -29.25 -2.48
C GLY A 77 -20.40 -28.10 -1.47
N THR A 78 -19.36 -27.27 -1.49
CA THR A 78 -19.16 -26.12 -0.60
C THR A 78 -19.45 -24.84 -1.36
N ASN A 79 -20.09 -23.89 -0.69
CA ASN A 79 -20.28 -22.51 -1.15
C ASN A 79 -20.26 -21.61 0.09
N ILE A 80 -19.11 -20.99 0.34
CA ILE A 80 -18.86 -20.12 1.49
C ILE A 80 -18.51 -18.75 0.96
N ASN A 81 -19.13 -17.71 1.51
CA ASN A 81 -18.80 -16.32 1.20
C ASN A 81 -18.81 -15.52 2.50
N PHE A 82 -17.73 -14.78 2.76
CA PHE A 82 -17.66 -13.93 3.93
C PHE A 82 -16.85 -12.66 3.68
N PRO A 83 -17.22 -11.55 4.35
CA PRO A 83 -16.39 -10.35 4.37
C PRO A 83 -15.22 -10.50 5.31
N VAL A 84 -14.07 -9.97 4.91
CA VAL A 84 -12.93 -9.78 5.80
C VAL A 84 -13.13 -8.48 6.58
N SER A 85 -13.27 -8.64 7.89
CA SER A 85 -13.50 -7.60 8.88
C SER A 85 -12.44 -7.66 9.98
N THR A 86 -12.56 -6.78 10.99
CA THR A 86 -11.67 -6.79 12.16
C THR A 86 -11.81 -8.06 13.03
N ASN A 87 -12.96 -8.75 12.98
CA ASN A 87 -13.23 -9.95 13.79
C ASN A 87 -13.03 -11.25 13.02
N MET A 88 -13.29 -11.24 11.71
CA MET A 88 -13.04 -12.34 10.78
C MET A 88 -12.04 -11.83 9.76
N GLY A 89 -10.77 -12.13 10.00
CA GLY A 89 -9.67 -11.33 9.50
C GLY A 89 -8.68 -12.09 8.64
N LEU A 90 -7.79 -11.30 8.07
CA LEU A 90 -6.54 -11.73 7.46
C LEU A 90 -5.41 -11.08 8.24
N ARG A 91 -4.58 -11.88 8.91
CA ARG A 91 -3.32 -11.43 9.49
C ARG A 91 -2.20 -11.67 8.50
N ILE A 92 -1.39 -10.64 8.26
CA ILE A 92 -0.21 -10.75 7.40
C ILE A 92 0.97 -10.20 8.20
N SER A 93 2.03 -11.00 8.28
CA SER A 93 3.30 -10.63 8.91
C SER A 93 4.39 -10.48 7.84
N GLY A 94 5.39 -9.64 8.09
CA GLY A 94 6.50 -9.40 7.15
C GLY A 94 7.51 -8.39 7.67
N ASP A 95 8.49 -8.04 6.83
CA ASP A 95 9.55 -7.06 7.16
C ASP A 95 9.21 -5.62 6.71
N GLY A 96 7.96 -5.39 6.31
CA GLY A 96 7.47 -4.13 5.76
C GLY A 96 7.76 -3.91 4.27
N LYS A 97 8.49 -4.84 3.62
CA LYS A 97 8.69 -4.89 2.17
C LYS A 97 8.04 -6.14 1.57
N VAL A 98 8.17 -7.27 2.26
CA VAL A 98 7.71 -8.57 1.83
C VAL A 98 6.85 -9.19 2.91
N ALA A 99 5.67 -9.69 2.54
CA ALA A 99 4.86 -10.54 3.40
C ALA A 99 5.46 -11.95 3.43
N THR A 100 5.67 -12.49 4.63
CA THR A 100 6.26 -13.82 4.84
C THR A 100 5.28 -14.82 5.44
N GLU A 101 4.21 -14.33 6.06
CA GLU A 101 3.21 -15.15 6.73
C GLU A 101 1.82 -14.58 6.45
N VAL A 102 0.86 -15.46 6.20
CA VAL A 102 -0.56 -15.16 6.05
C VAL A 102 -1.34 -16.14 6.91
N VAL A 103 -2.26 -15.62 7.72
CA VAL A 103 -3.20 -16.43 8.49
C VAL A 103 -4.61 -15.87 8.35
N TRP A 104 -5.50 -16.70 7.82
CA TRP A 104 -6.93 -16.41 7.72
C TRP A 104 -7.64 -16.86 8.99
N SER A 105 -8.59 -16.06 9.46
CA SER A 105 -9.40 -16.38 10.64
C SER A 105 -10.86 -16.05 10.37
N THR A 106 -11.71 -17.06 10.46
CA THR A 106 -13.16 -16.98 10.30
C THR A 106 -13.84 -17.95 11.26
N ASP A 107 -15.11 -17.74 11.59
CA ASP A 107 -15.90 -18.66 12.41
C ASP A 107 -16.23 -19.97 11.67
N ASP A 108 -16.05 -19.99 10.34
CA ASP A 108 -16.21 -21.21 9.53
C ASP A 108 -14.90 -22.03 9.54
N ILE A 109 -14.92 -23.14 10.28
CA ILE A 109 -13.79 -24.06 10.42
C ILE A 109 -13.30 -24.57 9.05
N LYS A 110 -14.23 -24.87 8.14
CA LYS A 110 -13.89 -25.39 6.81
C LYS A 110 -13.20 -24.33 5.98
N ALA A 111 -13.64 -23.08 6.06
CA ALA A 111 -12.97 -21.97 5.42
C ALA A 111 -11.55 -21.74 6.00
N ASN A 112 -11.38 -21.84 7.33
CA ASN A 112 -10.05 -21.77 7.94
C ASN A 112 -9.12 -22.87 7.40
N ASP A 113 -9.58 -24.12 7.33
CA ASP A 113 -8.78 -25.24 6.86
C ASP A 113 -8.37 -25.07 5.39
N ILE A 114 -9.29 -24.60 4.55
CA ILE A 114 -9.03 -24.38 3.12
C ILE A 114 -8.04 -23.23 2.94
N LEU A 115 -8.31 -22.06 3.52
CA LEU A 115 -7.53 -20.84 3.29
C LEU A 115 -6.15 -20.87 3.95
N ASN A 116 -5.99 -21.63 5.04
CA ASN A 116 -4.70 -21.83 5.71
C ASN A 116 -3.96 -23.09 5.25
N SER A 117 -4.43 -23.78 4.21
CA SER A 117 -3.64 -24.84 3.56
C SER A 117 -2.34 -24.28 2.98
N GLU A 118 -1.28 -25.08 2.98
CA GLU A 118 0.04 -24.67 2.47
C GLU A 118 -0.04 -24.12 1.04
N GLU A 119 -0.82 -24.78 0.18
CA GLU A 119 -1.08 -24.36 -1.20
C GLU A 119 -1.72 -22.96 -1.27
N SER A 120 -2.81 -22.75 -0.52
CA SER A 120 -3.57 -21.49 -0.57
C SER A 120 -2.78 -20.32 0.01
N VAL A 121 -2.07 -20.56 1.12
CA VAL A 121 -1.18 -19.57 1.75
C VAL A 121 -0.07 -19.16 0.78
N LYS A 122 0.58 -20.14 0.13
CA LYS A 122 1.65 -19.88 -0.83
C LYS A 122 1.16 -19.04 -2.01
N ILE A 123 0.06 -19.44 -2.65
CA ILE A 123 -0.51 -18.72 -3.80
C ILE A 123 -0.85 -17.27 -3.41
N PHE A 124 -1.47 -17.07 -2.24
CA PHE A 124 -1.86 -15.75 -1.81
C PHE A 124 -0.65 -14.87 -1.47
N LEU A 125 0.37 -15.41 -0.79
CA LEU A 125 1.64 -14.72 -0.52
C LEU A 125 2.34 -14.31 -1.81
N GLU A 126 2.46 -15.21 -2.79
CA GLU A 126 3.05 -14.92 -4.10
C GLU A 126 2.31 -13.78 -4.81
N TYR A 127 0.98 -13.80 -4.78
CA TYR A 127 0.16 -12.77 -5.39
C TYR A 127 0.37 -11.41 -4.72
N ILE A 128 0.30 -11.32 -3.39
CA ILE A 128 0.38 -10.01 -2.71
C ILE A 128 1.78 -9.40 -2.78
N ASN A 129 2.83 -10.22 -2.88
CA ASN A 129 4.24 -9.78 -2.90
C ASN A 129 4.74 -9.17 -4.22
N ILE A 130 3.90 -8.92 -5.21
CA ILE A 130 4.34 -8.33 -6.50
C ILE A 130 4.63 -6.82 -6.35
N ASN A 131 5.84 -6.50 -5.89
CA ASN A 131 6.74 -5.36 -6.16
C ASN A 131 7.83 -5.24 -5.06
N SER A 132 8.54 -6.33 -4.75
CA SER A 132 9.89 -6.23 -4.17
C SER A 132 10.91 -6.00 -5.27
#